data_AF-A0A2E0RBC4-F1
#
_entry.id   AF-A0A2E0RBC4-F1
#
_cell.length_a   1.000
_cell.length_b   1.000
_cell.length_c   1.000
_cell.angle_alpha   90.00
_cell.angle_beta   90.00
_cell.angle_gamma   90.00
#
_symmetry.space_group_name_H-M   'P 1'
#
loop_
_entity.id
_entity.type
_entity.pdbx_description
1 polymer ?
#
loop_
_entity_poly.entity_id
_entity_poly.type
_entity_poly.pdbx_seq_one_letter_code
_entity_poly.pdbx_strand_id
1 'polypeptide(L)'
;MDNLRIGQVANLIAVSTDTVRTWIDEGKIPSSRTSGGHRIIKGADLAKFLTDSNNDPSITTHLSARNRFLGLVTKVKKDNVMAQIEIQAGGQRIVSLISSEAAEAMKLKPGVIAAAVIKSTNVVVELP
;
A
#
# COMPACT_ATOMS: atom_id res chain seq x y z
N MET A 1 24.01 -5.06 -14.55
CA MET A 1 22.86 -5.52 -13.74
C MET A 1 22.70 -4.54 -12.61
N ASP A 2 21.58 -3.83 -12.58
CA ASP A 2 21.40 -2.73 -11.63
C ASP A 2 21.15 -3.28 -10.22
N ASN A 3 21.94 -2.77 -9.26
CA ASN A 3 21.76 -3.05 -7.85
C ASN A 3 20.83 -1.98 -7.27
N LEU A 4 19.64 -2.39 -6.88
CA LEU A 4 18.60 -1.51 -6.36
C LEU A 4 18.62 -1.53 -4.82
N ARG A 5 18.60 -0.35 -4.19
CA ARG A 5 18.37 -0.24 -2.75
C ARG A 5 16.90 -0.48 -2.44
N ILE A 6 16.62 -0.91 -1.20
CA ILE A 6 15.25 -1.14 -0.70
C ILE A 6 14.31 0.03 -1.00
N GLY A 7 14.76 1.28 -0.82
CA GLY A 7 13.95 2.47 -1.14
C GLY A 7 13.59 2.60 -2.60
N GLN A 8 14.51 2.27 -3.51
CA GLN A 8 14.26 2.30 -4.96
C GLN A 8 13.27 1.20 -5.36
N VAL A 9 13.45 0.00 -4.80
CA VAL A 9 12.53 -1.14 -5.03
C VAL A 9 11.13 -0.81 -4.54
N ALA A 10 11.01 -0.31 -3.31
CA ALA A 10 9.74 0.09 -2.71
C ALA A 10 9.00 1.13 -3.57
N ASN A 11 9.71 2.13 -4.09
CA ASN A 11 9.12 3.13 -4.97
C ASN A 11 8.71 2.54 -6.34
N LEU A 12 9.56 1.70 -6.93
CA LEU A 12 9.32 1.10 -8.25
C LEU A 12 8.05 0.23 -8.29
N ILE A 13 7.75 -0.47 -7.20
CA ILE A 13 6.63 -1.42 -7.10
C ILE A 13 5.48 -0.93 -6.19
N ALA A 14 5.53 0.35 -5.80
CA ALA A 14 4.52 1.03 -4.99
C ALA A 14 4.17 0.36 -3.64
N VAL A 15 5.18 -0.16 -2.93
CA VAL A 15 5.04 -0.73 -1.58
C VAL A 15 5.91 0.00 -0.56
N SER A 16 5.78 -0.34 0.73
CA SER A 16 6.62 0.24 1.77
C SER A 16 8.02 -0.39 1.80
N THR A 17 9.03 0.36 2.28
CA THR A 17 10.38 -0.19 2.51
C THR A 17 10.38 -1.33 3.52
N ASP A 18 9.42 -1.35 4.44
CA ASP A 18 9.25 -2.42 5.43
C ASP A 18 8.73 -3.69 4.77
N THR A 19 7.75 -3.57 3.86
CA THR A 19 7.25 -4.69 3.04
C THR A 19 8.38 -5.36 2.27
N VAL A 20 9.26 -4.56 1.64
CA VAL A 20 10.44 -5.08 0.93
C VAL A 20 11.42 -5.75 1.91
N ARG A 21 11.60 -5.22 3.13
CA ARG A 21 12.43 -5.88 4.16
C ARG A 21 11.84 -7.22 4.57
N THR A 22 10.54 -7.28 4.84
CA THR A 22 9.84 -8.52 5.18
C THR A 22 10.00 -9.57 4.09
N TRP A 23 9.81 -9.22 2.81
CA TRP A 23 10.00 -10.18 1.72
C TRP A 23 11.43 -10.68 1.60
N ILE A 24 12.43 -9.85 1.91
CA ILE A 24 13.81 -10.29 2.00
C ILE A 24 13.99 -11.25 3.18
N ASP A 25 13.46 -10.90 4.35
CA ASP A 25 13.62 -11.69 5.59
C ASP A 25 12.89 -13.03 5.51
N GLU A 26 11.77 -13.09 4.80
CA GLU A 26 11.02 -14.31 4.44
C GLU A 26 11.68 -15.11 3.30
N GLY A 27 12.76 -14.59 2.69
CA GLY A 27 13.46 -15.26 1.60
C GLY A 27 12.74 -15.22 0.24
N LYS A 28 11.66 -14.42 0.11
CA LYS A 28 10.90 -14.26 -1.15
C LYS A 28 11.68 -13.51 -2.21
N ILE A 29 12.51 -12.55 -1.81
CA ILE A 29 13.39 -11.80 -2.72
C ILE A 29 14.84 -11.96 -2.27
N PRO A 30 15.72 -12.53 -3.12
CA PRO A 30 17.16 -12.56 -2.85
C PRO A 30 17.73 -11.15 -2.64
N SER A 31 18.56 -10.99 -1.61
CA SER A 31 19.29 -9.75 -1.38
C SER A 31 20.73 -10.02 -0.97
N SER A 32 21.61 -9.07 -1.29
CA SER A 32 22.99 -9.05 -0.83
C SER A 32 23.27 -7.77 -0.05
N ARG A 33 24.39 -7.73 0.68
CA ARG A 33 24.85 -6.51 1.35
C ARG A 33 26.04 -5.90 0.60
N THR A 34 26.07 -4.58 0.50
CA THR A 34 27.27 -3.84 0.07
C THR A 34 28.36 -3.91 1.15
N SER A 35 29.59 -3.52 0.82
CA SER A 35 30.67 -3.31 1.80
C SER A 35 30.28 -2.38 2.96
N GLY A 36 29.46 -1.35 2.69
CA GLY A 36 28.88 -0.45 3.70
C GLY A 36 27.64 -0.99 4.43
N GLY A 37 27.33 -2.29 4.34
CA GLY A 37 26.27 -2.95 5.10
C GLY A 37 24.83 -2.76 4.57
N HIS A 38 24.61 -1.95 3.54
CA HIS A 38 23.28 -1.74 2.96
C HIS A 38 22.78 -2.94 2.16
N ARG A 39 21.50 -3.31 2.35
CA ARG A 39 20.82 -4.32 1.53
C ARG A 39 20.57 -3.79 0.12
N ILE A 40 20.93 -4.61 -0.87
CA ILE A 40 20.72 -4.39 -2.29
C ILE A 40 20.08 -5.61 -2.93
N ILE A 41 19.19 -5.38 -3.89
CA ILE A 41 18.49 -6.40 -4.67
C ILE A 41 18.95 -6.24 -6.12
N LYS A 42 19.31 -7.35 -6.79
CA LYS A 42 19.62 -7.29 -8.22
C LYS A 42 18.34 -7.13 -9.02
N GLY A 43 18.36 -6.28 -10.04
CA GLY A 43 17.19 -6.07 -10.91
C GLY A 43 16.62 -7.36 -11.51
N ALA A 44 17.48 -8.34 -11.85
CA ALA A 44 17.05 -9.64 -12.36
C ALA A 44 16.24 -10.45 -11.33
N ASP A 45 16.63 -10.42 -10.06
CA ASP A 45 15.95 -11.12 -8.98
C ASP A 45 14.60 -10.46 -8.67
N LEU A 46 14.54 -9.13 -8.72
CA LEU A 46 13.28 -8.38 -8.59
C LEU A 46 12.33 -8.67 -9.75
N ALA A 47 12.83 -8.68 -10.99
CA ALA A 47 12.01 -8.99 -12.16
C ALA A 47 11.41 -10.40 -12.07
N LYS A 48 12.23 -11.39 -11.70
CA LYS A 48 11.78 -12.77 -11.47
C LYS A 48 10.71 -12.84 -10.37
N PHE A 49 10.94 -12.19 -9.24
CA PHE A 49 9.96 -12.12 -8.17
C PHE A 49 8.62 -11.56 -8.67
N LEU A 50 8.62 -10.43 -9.39
CA LEU A 50 7.38 -9.81 -9.89
C LEU A 50 6.64 -10.67 -10.92
N THR A 51 7.36 -11.41 -11.77
CA THR A 51 6.73 -12.31 -12.75
C THR A 51 6.16 -13.57 -12.10
N ASP A 52 6.83 -14.11 -11.08
CA ASP A 52 6.37 -15.29 -10.33
C ASP A 52 5.18 -14.93 -9.41
N SER A 53 5.11 -13.66 -8.96
CA SER A 53 4.12 -13.13 -8.01
C SER A 53 2.72 -12.91 -8.57
N ASN A 54 2.54 -12.89 -9.90
CA ASN A 54 1.20 -12.78 -10.50
C ASN A 54 0.25 -13.94 -10.14
N ASN A 55 0.76 -14.98 -9.46
CA ASN A 55 -0.01 -16.12 -8.97
C ASN A 55 -0.16 -16.19 -7.43
N ASP A 56 0.41 -15.27 -6.63
CA ASP A 56 0.31 -15.31 -5.16
C ASP A 56 -0.48 -14.11 -4.57
N PRO A 57 -1.75 -14.32 -4.13
CA PRO A 57 -2.60 -13.30 -3.51
C PRO A 57 -2.02 -12.69 -2.21
N SER A 58 -1.01 -13.31 -1.60
CA SER A 58 -0.40 -12.84 -0.35
C SER A 58 0.37 -11.53 -0.53
N ILE A 59 0.88 -11.26 -1.73
CA ILE A 59 1.69 -10.07 -2.05
C ILE A 59 0.84 -8.80 -2.10
N THR A 60 -0.41 -8.92 -2.54
CA THR A 60 -1.44 -7.86 -2.44
C THR A 60 -1.97 -7.64 -1.02
N THR A 61 -1.74 -8.57 -0.09
CA THR A 61 -2.36 -8.59 1.25
C THR A 61 -1.47 -7.98 2.34
N HIS A 62 -0.20 -7.68 2.08
CA HIS A 62 0.71 -7.02 3.04
C HIS A 62 0.62 -5.49 3.04
N LEU A 63 -0.60 -4.94 2.93
CA LEU A 63 -0.89 -3.65 3.54
C LEU A 63 -0.85 -3.87 5.05
N SER A 64 0.20 -3.41 5.72
CA SER A 64 0.29 -3.39 7.20
C SER A 64 -0.72 -2.42 7.85
N ALA A 65 -1.86 -2.21 7.22
CA ALA A 65 -2.96 -1.44 7.75
C ALA A 65 -3.71 -2.27 8.78
N ARG A 66 -3.10 -2.37 9.97
CA ARG A 66 -3.82 -2.81 11.18
C ARG A 66 -4.98 -1.87 11.51
N ASN A 67 -4.94 -0.65 11.00
CA ASN A 67 -6.04 0.31 11.06
C ASN A 67 -6.92 0.17 9.81
N ARG A 68 -7.68 -0.93 9.76
CA ARG A 68 -8.66 -1.21 8.70
C ARG A 68 -10.07 -1.03 9.24
N PHE A 69 -10.75 0.00 8.79
CA PHE A 69 -12.10 0.35 9.21
C PHE A 69 -13.09 -0.04 8.11
N LEU A 70 -13.75 -1.17 8.29
CA LEU A 70 -14.81 -1.62 7.38
C LEU A 70 -16.06 -0.77 7.62
N GLY A 71 -16.65 -0.25 6.55
CA GLY A 71 -17.83 0.60 6.66
C GLY A 71 -18.60 0.75 5.35
N LEU A 72 -19.67 1.54 5.42
CA LEU A 72 -20.50 1.88 4.27
C LEU A 72 -20.05 3.23 3.71
N VAL A 73 -19.84 3.32 2.40
CA VAL A 73 -19.65 4.61 1.73
C VAL A 73 -20.96 5.39 1.84
N THR A 74 -20.93 6.57 2.45
CA THR A 74 -22.11 7.45 2.63
C THR A 74 -22.12 8.60 1.63
N LYS A 75 -20.93 9.04 1.16
CA LYS A 75 -20.81 10.14 0.22
C LYS A 75 -19.57 9.99 -0.65
N VAL A 76 -19.70 10.37 -1.92
CA VAL A 76 -18.60 10.52 -2.88
C VAL A 76 -18.74 11.88 -3.53
N LYS A 77 -17.73 12.75 -3.36
CA LYS A 77 -17.62 14.02 -4.08
C LYS A 77 -16.39 13.94 -4.97
N LYS A 78 -16.57 14.08 -6.27
CA LYS A 78 -15.51 13.90 -7.27
C LYS A 78 -15.35 15.18 -8.07
N ASP A 79 -14.11 15.65 -8.20
CA ASP A 79 -13.71 16.71 -9.11
C ASP A 79 -12.86 16.12 -10.25
N ASN A 80 -12.20 16.92 -11.08
CA ASN A 80 -11.45 16.39 -12.24
C ASN A 80 -10.21 15.57 -11.87
N VAL A 81 -9.61 15.79 -10.69
CA VAL A 81 -8.35 15.14 -10.28
C VAL A 81 -8.52 14.30 -9.02
N MET A 82 -9.32 14.80 -8.06
CA MET A 82 -9.46 14.20 -6.74
C MET A 82 -10.90 13.85 -6.43
N ALA A 83 -11.08 12.80 -5.63
CA ALA A 83 -12.33 12.38 -5.04
C ALA A 83 -12.22 12.34 -3.51
N GLN A 84 -13.23 12.92 -2.86
CA GLN A 84 -13.49 12.79 -1.45
C GLN A 84 -14.49 11.66 -1.21
N ILE A 85 -14.09 10.68 -0.42
CA ILE A 85 -14.90 9.53 -0.04
C ILE A 85 -15.19 9.59 1.45
N GLU A 86 -16.45 9.47 1.81
CA GLU A 86 -16.90 9.38 3.20
C GLU A 86 -17.36 7.96 3.49
N ILE A 87 -16.84 7.38 4.57
CA ILE A 87 -17.16 6.02 5.03
C ILE A 87 -17.64 6.09 6.48
N GLN A 88 -18.84 5.56 6.73
CA GLN A 88 -19.33 5.30 8.08
C GLN A 88 -18.88 3.90 8.52
N ALA A 89 -17.94 3.84 9.46
CA ALA A 89 -17.38 2.61 10.00
C ALA A 89 -17.72 2.49 11.50
N GLY A 90 -18.77 1.74 11.81
CA GLY A 90 -19.32 1.69 13.18
C GLY A 90 -19.76 3.09 13.64
N GLY A 91 -19.28 3.53 14.81
CA GLY A 91 -19.55 4.87 15.36
C GLY A 91 -18.68 6.00 14.79
N GLN A 92 -17.81 5.73 13.82
CA GLN A 92 -16.82 6.68 13.31
C GLN A 92 -17.11 7.06 11.87
N ARG A 93 -17.00 8.37 11.58
CA ARG A 93 -17.05 8.92 10.22
C ARG A 93 -15.63 9.17 9.73
N ILE A 94 -15.21 8.44 8.69
CA ILE A 94 -13.87 8.53 8.11
C ILE A 94 -13.97 9.20 6.74
N VAL A 95 -13.09 10.17 6.48
CA VAL A 95 -13.00 10.86 5.19
C VAL A 95 -11.64 10.58 4.57
N SER A 96 -11.64 10.12 3.32
CA SER A 96 -10.43 9.88 2.52
C SER A 96 -10.43 10.74 1.27
N LEU A 97 -9.24 11.20 0.87
CA LEU A 97 -8.99 11.84 -0.42
C LEU A 97 -8.15 10.90 -1.27
N ILE A 98 -8.65 10.54 -2.44
CA ILE A 98 -8.00 9.69 -3.44
C ILE A 98 -8.11 10.32 -4.82
N SER A 99 -7.43 9.80 -5.84
CA SER A 99 -7.63 10.31 -7.20
C SER A 99 -9.03 9.94 -7.71
N SER A 100 -9.55 10.76 -8.62
CA SER A 100 -10.85 10.53 -9.26
C SER A 100 -10.88 9.21 -10.03
N GLU A 101 -9.79 8.86 -10.71
CA GLU A 101 -9.66 7.59 -11.45
C GLU A 101 -9.68 6.38 -10.52
N ALA A 102 -9.04 6.48 -9.35
CA ALA A 102 -9.05 5.40 -8.37
C ALA A 102 -10.47 5.17 -7.81
N ALA A 103 -11.21 6.25 -7.52
CA ALA A 103 -12.59 6.15 -7.05
C ALA A 103 -13.50 5.47 -8.09
N GLU A 104 -13.32 5.81 -9.38
CA GLU A 104 -14.05 5.20 -10.49
C GLU A 104 -13.68 3.73 -10.71
N ALA A 105 -12.39 3.40 -10.72
CA ALA A 105 -11.90 2.03 -10.88
C ALA A 105 -12.44 1.11 -9.78
N MET A 106 -12.52 1.63 -8.54
CA MET A 106 -13.12 0.93 -7.39
C MET A 106 -14.66 0.99 -7.37
N LYS A 107 -15.28 1.71 -8.33
CA LYS A 107 -16.74 1.89 -8.44
C LYS A 107 -17.37 2.40 -7.13
N LEU A 108 -16.65 3.28 -6.43
CA LEU A 108 -17.11 3.82 -5.16
C LEU A 108 -18.33 4.72 -5.37
N LYS A 109 -19.38 4.43 -4.63
CA LYS A 109 -20.63 5.20 -4.61
C LYS A 109 -21.33 4.99 -3.27
N PRO A 110 -22.22 5.90 -2.86
CA PRO A 110 -23.04 5.69 -1.67
C PRO A 110 -23.73 4.31 -1.68
N GLY A 111 -23.65 3.60 -0.56
CA GLY A 111 -24.21 2.25 -0.39
C GLY A 111 -23.23 1.10 -0.66
N VAL A 112 -22.02 1.37 -1.15
CA VAL A 112 -20.98 0.33 -1.31
C VAL A 112 -20.25 0.08 0.01
N ILE A 113 -19.99 -1.19 0.33
CA ILE A 113 -19.11 -1.56 1.45
C ILE A 113 -17.65 -1.33 1.02
N ALA A 114 -16.91 -0.56 1.80
CA ALA A 114 -15.50 -0.31 1.58
C ALA A 114 -14.73 -0.33 2.90
N ALA A 115 -13.42 -0.54 2.82
CA ALA A 115 -12.56 -0.45 3.99
C ALA A 115 -11.66 0.78 3.87
N ALA A 116 -11.69 1.67 4.87
CA ALA A 116 -10.66 2.68 5.02
C ALA A 116 -9.42 2.03 5.63
N VAL A 117 -8.30 2.12 4.91
CA VAL A 117 -7.05 1.43 5.22
C VAL A 117 -6.03 2.50 5.54
N ILE A 118 -5.71 2.67 6.82
CA ILE A 118 -4.79 3.71 7.29
C ILE A 118 -3.45 3.06 7.65
N LYS A 119 -2.36 3.60 7.08
CA LYS A 119 -1.01 3.15 7.42
C LYS A 119 -0.67 3.63 8.83
N SER A 120 -0.17 2.73 9.69
CA SER A 120 0.13 3.05 11.09
C SER A 120 1.14 4.20 11.27
N THR A 121 2.00 4.45 10.28
CA THR A 121 2.98 5.56 10.29
C THR A 121 2.39 6.93 9.96
N ASN A 122 1.11 7.01 9.59
CA ASN A 122 0.44 8.23 9.13
C ASN A 122 -0.64 8.68 10.12
N VAL A 123 -0.38 8.50 11.41
CA VAL A 123 -1.25 8.95 12.51
C VAL A 123 -0.54 10.08 13.24
N VAL A 124 -1.26 11.18 13.47
CA VAL A 124 -0.81 12.28 14.34
C VAL A 124 -1.43 12.05 15.72
N VAL A 125 -0.60 12.15 16.77
CA VAL A 125 -1.05 12.07 18.16
C VAL A 125 -0.90 13.47 18.76
N GLU A 126 -1.95 13.96 19.40
CA GLU A 126 -1.98 15.25 20.09
C GLU A 126 -2.44 15.01 21.54
N LEU A 127 -1.89 15.78 22.48
CA LEU A 127 -2.40 15.83 23.86
C LEU A 127 -3.53 16.86 23.92
N PRO A 128 -4.60 16.61 24.69
CA PRO A 128 -5.77 17.48 24.77
C PRO A 128 -5.44 18.90 25.23
#